data_AF-A0A8B6CSI7-F1
#
_entry.id   AF-A0A8B6CSI7-F1
#
_cell.length_a   1.000
_cell.length_b   1.000
_cell.length_c   1.000
_cell.angle_alpha   90.00
_cell.angle_beta   90.00
_cell.angle_gamma   90.00
#
_symmetry.space_group_name_H-M   'P 1'
#
loop_
_entity.id
_entity.type
_entity.pdbx_description
1 polymer ?
#
loop_
_entity_poly.entity_id
_entity_poly.type
_entity_poly.pdbx_seq_one_letter_code
_entity_poly.pdbx_strand_id
1 'polypeptide(L)'
;MAHFTAFDDSCDSSALLGIIVNIDRFPLGVQADARKIRSDIHNPWAHCDFTEWTATKYTDSFQLMGQLISNLKLSNREENKILGELNRWEMNGHHFLSGTRLGLEIVGDIRQQTHILSRYVQSLCTESDSQFIKVQTELSRIENDLQGRVKS
;
A
#
# COMPACT_ATOMS: atom_id res chain seq x y z
N MET A 1 10.21 -7.49 6.19
CA MET A 1 10.45 -6.02 6.18
C MET A 1 11.00 -5.68 4.81
N ALA A 2 10.20 -5.06 3.95
CA ALA A 2 10.66 -4.62 2.65
C ALA A 2 11.70 -3.49 2.86
N HIS A 3 12.89 -3.66 2.30
CA HIS A 3 13.89 -2.60 2.21
C HIS A 3 13.30 -1.49 1.34
N PHE A 4 12.71 -0.49 1.99
CA PHE A 4 12.32 0.77 1.38
C PHE A 4 13.59 1.58 1.18
N THR A 5 14.29 1.35 0.06
CA THR A 5 15.41 2.19 -0.37
C THR A 5 14.82 3.49 -0.92
N ALA A 6 14.52 4.42 0.00
CA ALA A 6 13.83 5.68 -0.28
C ALA A 6 14.62 6.68 -1.15
N PHE A 7 15.87 6.38 -1.52
CA PHE A 7 16.68 7.32 -2.30
C PHE A 7 17.64 6.54 -3.21
N ASP A 8 17.24 6.37 -4.46
CA ASP A 8 18.16 6.41 -5.60
C ASP A 8 18.22 7.90 -5.99
N ASP A 9 19.42 8.46 -6.16
CA ASP A 9 19.68 9.85 -6.57
C ASP A 9 19.18 10.19 -8.00
N SER A 10 18.28 9.38 -8.57
CA SER A 10 17.60 9.66 -9.83
C SER A 10 16.45 10.64 -9.60
N CYS A 11 16.38 11.65 -10.46
CA CYS A 11 15.45 12.77 -10.40
C CYS A 11 14.02 12.34 -9.99
N ASP A 12 13.52 12.89 -8.87
CA ASP A 12 12.17 12.63 -8.36
C ASP A 12 11.15 12.74 -9.50
N SER A 13 10.38 11.67 -9.71
CA SER A 13 9.39 11.60 -10.79
C SER A 13 8.36 12.75 -10.70
N SER A 14 8.07 13.25 -9.50
CA SER A 14 7.25 14.44 -9.26
C SER A 14 7.90 15.70 -9.85
N ALA A 15 9.22 15.83 -9.66
CA ALA A 15 10.00 16.94 -10.18
C ALA A 15 10.12 16.86 -11.70
N LEU A 16 10.35 15.67 -12.28
CA LEU A 16 10.36 15.47 -13.74
C LEU A 16 9.01 15.81 -14.38
N LEU A 17 7.90 15.31 -13.83
CA LEU A 17 6.55 15.66 -14.31
C LEU A 17 6.30 17.16 -14.16
N GLY A 18 6.77 17.76 -13.06
CA GLY A 18 6.74 19.21 -12.85
C GLY A 18 7.51 19.99 -13.94
N ILE A 19 8.70 19.52 -14.31
CA ILE A 19 9.50 20.12 -15.38
C ILE A 19 8.77 20.01 -16.73
N ILE A 20 8.25 18.82 -17.06
CA ILE A 20 7.54 18.58 -18.33
C ILE A 20 6.30 19.49 -18.44
N VAL A 21 5.54 19.65 -17.34
CA VAL A 21 4.32 20.47 -17.32
C VAL A 21 4.59 21.96 -17.49
N ASN A 22 5.76 22.46 -17.07
CA ASN A 22 6.05 23.91 -17.00
C ASN A 22 7.04 24.40 -18.07
N ILE A 23 7.61 23.52 -18.89
CA ILE A 23 8.52 23.92 -19.97
C ILE A 23 7.79 23.96 -21.31
N ASP A 24 7.71 25.15 -21.91
CA ASP A 24 7.03 25.40 -23.19
C ASP A 24 7.62 24.65 -24.40
N ARG A 25 8.84 24.11 -24.26
CA ARG A 25 9.45 23.27 -25.32
C ARG A 25 8.76 21.92 -25.47
N PHE A 26 8.02 21.43 -24.47
CA PHE A 26 7.27 20.19 -24.60
C PHE A 26 5.95 20.43 -25.34
N PRO A 27 5.54 19.53 -26.25
CA PRO A 27 4.24 19.63 -26.91
C PRO A 27 3.07 19.69 -25.92
N LEU A 28 2.02 20.44 -26.24
CA LEU A 28 0.85 20.60 -25.35
C LEU A 28 0.22 19.26 -24.94
N GLY A 29 0.20 18.27 -25.83
CA GLY A 29 -0.28 16.91 -25.51
C GLY A 29 0.57 16.24 -24.42
N VAL A 30 1.90 16.32 -24.54
CA VAL A 30 2.84 15.80 -23.54
C VAL A 30 2.66 16.50 -22.19
N GLN A 31 2.50 17.82 -22.19
CA GLN A 31 2.25 18.57 -20.96
C GLN A 31 0.90 18.18 -20.31
N ALA A 32 -0.13 17.96 -21.11
CA ALA A 32 -1.44 17.53 -20.64
C ALA A 32 -1.39 16.13 -20.01
N ASP A 33 -0.72 15.19 -20.66
CA ASP A 33 -0.56 13.82 -20.17
C ASP A 33 0.28 13.80 -18.89
N ALA A 34 1.39 14.55 -18.85
CA ALA A 34 2.21 14.67 -17.64
C ALA A 34 1.42 15.28 -16.46
N ARG A 35 0.54 16.25 -16.73
CA ARG A 35 -0.33 16.85 -15.70
C ARG A 35 -1.31 15.82 -15.13
N LYS A 36 -1.93 15.01 -16.00
CA LYS A 36 -2.85 13.94 -15.58
C LYS A 36 -2.14 12.84 -14.82
N ILE A 37 -0.98 12.37 -15.29
CA ILE A 37 -0.18 11.37 -14.57
C ILE A 37 0.18 11.86 -13.16
N ARG A 38 0.55 13.15 -13.03
CA ARG A 38 0.84 13.74 -11.72
C ARG A 38 -0.39 13.75 -10.80
N SER A 39 -1.53 14.23 -11.28
CA SER A 39 -2.74 14.37 -10.45
C SER A 39 -3.44 13.05 -10.14
N ASP A 40 -3.52 12.16 -11.12
CA ASP A 40 -4.46 11.02 -11.09
C ASP A 40 -3.76 9.71 -10.73
N ILE A 41 -2.43 9.65 -10.88
CA ILE A 41 -1.62 8.44 -10.64
C ILE A 41 -0.61 8.68 -9.53
N HIS A 42 0.33 9.62 -9.72
CA HIS A 42 1.44 9.81 -8.80
C HIS A 42 0.98 10.30 -7.42
N ASN A 43 0.15 11.35 -7.37
CA ASN A 43 -0.33 11.89 -6.10
C ASN A 43 -1.13 10.84 -5.29
N PRO A 44 -2.09 10.09 -5.88
CA PRO A 44 -2.79 9.03 -5.15
C PRO A 44 -1.90 7.82 -4.79
N TRP A 45 -0.87 7.51 -5.58
CA TRP A 45 0.13 6.49 -5.20
C TRP A 45 0.97 6.94 -4.00
N ALA A 46 1.39 8.19 -3.95
CA ALA A 46 2.18 8.73 -2.83
C ALA A 46 1.35 8.87 -1.54
N HIS A 47 0.02 8.99 -1.66
CA HIS A 47 -0.92 9.13 -0.55
C HIS A 47 -1.85 7.92 -0.40
N CYS A 48 -1.31 6.69 -0.52
CA CYS A 48 -2.01 5.40 -0.52
C CYS A 48 -3.41 5.38 0.14
N ASP A 49 -4.43 5.79 -0.61
CA ASP A 49 -5.82 5.46 -0.34
C ASP A 49 -6.17 4.23 -1.18
N PHE A 50 -6.11 3.06 -0.55
CA PHE A 50 -6.37 1.79 -1.21
C PHE A 50 -7.82 1.69 -1.74
N THR A 51 -8.74 2.54 -1.28
CA THR A 51 -10.13 2.54 -1.77
C THR A 51 -10.27 3.18 -3.14
N GLU A 52 -9.32 4.01 -3.56
CA GLU A 52 -9.33 4.63 -4.89
C GLU A 52 -8.80 3.71 -6.01
N TRP A 53 -8.05 2.66 -5.67
CA TRP A 53 -7.36 1.81 -6.64
C TRP A 53 -8.24 0.65 -7.11
N THR A 54 -9.01 0.89 -8.17
CA THR A 54 -9.78 -0.15 -8.87
C THR A 54 -8.97 -0.81 -9.97
N ALA A 55 -9.39 -2.01 -10.41
CA ALA A 55 -8.77 -2.68 -11.57
C ALA A 55 -8.82 -1.81 -12.83
N THR A 56 -9.91 -1.06 -13.03
CA THR A 56 -10.03 -0.09 -14.13
C THR A 56 -9.00 1.04 -13.98
N LYS A 57 -8.90 1.68 -12.80
CA LYS A 57 -7.92 2.76 -12.55
C LYS A 57 -6.49 2.26 -12.76
N TYR A 58 -6.19 1.03 -12.38
CA TYR A 58 -4.90 0.38 -12.64
C TYR A 58 -4.60 0.32 -14.15
N THR A 59 -5.48 -0.30 -14.95
CA THR A 59 -5.28 -0.40 -16.40
C THR A 59 -5.21 0.96 -17.08
N ASP A 60 -6.12 1.89 -16.73
CA ASP A 60 -6.15 3.24 -17.31
C ASP A 60 -4.85 4.00 -17.01
N SER A 61 -4.23 3.76 -15.85
CA SER A 61 -2.95 4.36 -15.48
C SER A 61 -1.82 3.94 -16.44
N PHE A 62 -1.75 2.64 -16.78
CA PHE A 62 -0.77 2.13 -17.73
C PHE A 62 -1.02 2.63 -19.15
N GLN A 63 -2.28 2.74 -19.57
CA GLN A 63 -2.62 3.34 -20.87
C GLN A 63 -2.19 4.81 -20.94
N LEU A 64 -2.43 5.60 -19.90
CA LEU A 64 -2.05 7.01 -19.86
C LEU A 64 -0.52 7.18 -19.87
N MET A 65 0.21 6.36 -19.12
CA MET A 65 1.68 6.34 -19.16
C MET A 65 2.20 5.94 -20.55
N GLY A 66 1.57 4.95 -21.21
CA GLY A 66 1.90 4.56 -22.59
C GLY A 66 1.66 5.69 -23.58
N GLN A 67 0.55 6.41 -23.45
CA GLN A 67 0.22 7.56 -24.28
C GLN A 67 1.25 8.69 -24.12
N LEU A 68 1.68 8.98 -22.89
CA LEU A 68 2.76 9.93 -22.64
C LEU A 68 4.02 9.53 -23.41
N ILE A 69 4.44 8.26 -23.31
CA ILE A 69 5.65 7.76 -23.97
C ILE A 69 5.56 7.92 -25.50
N SER A 70 4.45 7.55 -26.11
CA SER A 70 4.25 7.71 -27.56
C SER A 70 4.19 9.18 -28.01
N ASN A 71 3.77 10.08 -27.12
CA ASN A 71 3.73 11.52 -27.40
C ASN A 71 5.10 12.21 -27.27
N LEU A 72 6.10 11.58 -26.61
CA LEU A 72 7.44 12.14 -26.44
C LEU A 72 8.28 12.15 -27.72
N LYS A 73 7.79 11.54 -28.83
CA LYS A 73 8.49 11.48 -30.14
C LYS A 73 9.93 10.95 -30.01
N LEU A 74 10.10 9.91 -29.21
CA LEU A 74 11.39 9.22 -29.04
C LEU A 74 11.77 8.46 -30.32
N SER A 75 13.00 7.95 -30.39
CA SER A 75 13.34 7.01 -31.45
C SER A 75 12.53 5.71 -31.28
N ASN A 76 12.18 5.03 -32.38
CA ASN A 76 11.46 3.75 -32.33
C ASN A 76 12.12 2.72 -31.40
N ARG A 77 13.45 2.73 -31.30
CA ARG A 77 14.19 1.81 -30.42
C ARG A 77 13.96 2.14 -28.95
N GLU A 78 14.02 3.42 -28.58
CA GLU A 78 13.83 3.87 -27.20
C GLU A 78 12.38 3.74 -26.77
N GLU A 79 11.44 4.16 -27.62
CA GLU A 79 10.01 4.02 -27.37
C GLU A 79 9.62 2.57 -27.11
N ASN A 80 9.99 1.65 -28.01
CA ASN A 80 9.67 0.23 -27.85
C ASN A 80 10.31 -0.39 -26.60
N LYS A 81 11.52 0.05 -26.22
CA LYS A 81 12.16 -0.42 -24.99
C LYS A 81 11.36 0.00 -23.77
N ILE A 82 10.96 1.27 -23.69
CA ILE A 82 10.25 1.82 -22.53
C ILE A 82 8.82 1.26 -22.46
N LEU A 83 8.11 1.16 -23.59
CA LEU A 83 6.78 0.54 -23.65
C LEU A 83 6.84 -0.95 -23.28
N GLY A 84 7.87 -1.68 -23.73
CA GLY A 84 8.08 -3.08 -23.35
C GLY A 84 8.29 -3.26 -21.85
N GLU A 85 9.07 -2.37 -21.22
CA GLU A 85 9.21 -2.33 -19.77
C GLU A 85 7.87 -2.00 -19.11
N LEU A 86 7.16 -0.96 -19.54
CA LEU A 86 5.87 -0.57 -18.97
C LEU A 86 4.86 -1.74 -18.99
N ASN A 87 4.76 -2.44 -20.12
CA ASN A 87 3.91 -3.63 -20.26
C ASN A 87 4.35 -4.78 -19.33
N ARG A 88 5.67 -4.98 -19.15
CA ARG A 88 6.18 -5.98 -18.21
C ARG A 88 5.76 -5.65 -16.77
N TRP A 89 5.78 -4.38 -16.39
CA TRP A 89 5.33 -3.93 -15.07
C TRP A 89 3.82 -4.13 -14.88
N GLU A 90 3.02 -3.82 -15.91
CA GLU A 90 1.57 -4.05 -15.91
C GLU A 90 1.23 -5.55 -15.70
N MET A 91 1.82 -6.42 -16.51
CA MET A 91 1.60 -7.88 -16.40
C MET A 91 2.05 -8.41 -15.04
N ASN A 92 3.21 -7.96 -14.54
CA ASN A 92 3.73 -8.37 -13.24
C ASN A 92 2.78 -7.97 -12.09
N GLY A 93 2.21 -6.76 -12.14
CA GLY A 93 1.25 -6.30 -11.16
C GLY A 93 -0.06 -7.07 -11.25
N HIS A 94 -0.57 -7.35 -12.45
CA HIS A 94 -1.73 -8.24 -12.63
C HIS A 94 -1.51 -9.61 -12.02
N HIS A 95 -0.37 -10.24 -12.27
CA HIS A 95 -0.01 -11.54 -11.70
C HIS A 95 0.12 -11.52 -10.17
N PHE A 96 0.57 -10.41 -9.59
CA PHE A 96 0.64 -10.23 -8.16
C PHE A 96 -0.76 -10.08 -7.55
N LEU A 97 -1.60 -9.21 -8.14
CA LEU A 97 -2.96 -8.94 -7.69
C LEU A 97 -3.90 -10.15 -7.88
N SER A 98 -3.70 -10.95 -8.92
CA SER A 98 -4.45 -12.18 -9.16
C SER A 98 -4.00 -13.35 -8.27
N GLY A 99 -2.99 -13.15 -7.42
CA GLY A 99 -2.40 -14.19 -6.58
C GLY A 99 -1.61 -15.26 -7.33
N THR A 100 -1.54 -15.18 -8.67
CA THR A 100 -0.89 -16.18 -9.53
C THR A 100 0.63 -16.21 -9.37
N ARG A 101 1.22 -15.09 -8.90
CA ARG A 101 2.67 -14.94 -8.64
C ARG A 101 2.99 -14.67 -7.17
N LEU A 102 2.05 -14.88 -6.26
CA LEU A 102 2.45 -15.02 -4.86
C LEU A 102 3.25 -16.32 -4.77
N GLY A 103 4.58 -16.20 -4.78
CA GLY A 103 5.44 -17.35 -4.51
C GLY A 103 4.94 -18.03 -3.25
N LEU A 104 4.90 -19.37 -3.25
CA LEU A 104 4.48 -20.18 -2.09
C LEU A 104 5.10 -19.69 -0.77
N GLU A 105 6.31 -19.12 -0.86
CA GLU A 105 7.04 -18.47 0.21
C GLU A 105 6.33 -17.23 0.80
N ILE A 106 5.87 -16.29 -0.04
CA ILE A 106 5.14 -15.08 0.42
C ILE A 106 3.79 -15.46 1.03
N VAL A 107 3.08 -16.43 0.46
CA VAL A 107 1.83 -16.94 1.04
C VAL A 107 2.10 -17.63 2.38
N GLY A 108 3.19 -18.39 2.48
CA GLY A 108 3.67 -19.00 3.72
C GLY A 108 3.94 -17.96 4.79
N ASP A 109 4.68 -16.90 4.45
CA ASP A 109 5.03 -15.80 5.34
C ASP A 109 3.81 -15.03 5.81
N ILE A 110 2.91 -14.66 4.90
CA ILE A 110 1.66 -13.97 5.26
C ILE A 110 0.85 -14.85 6.21
N ARG A 111 0.66 -16.13 5.88
CA ARG A 111 -0.08 -17.07 6.73
C ARG A 111 0.56 -17.20 8.12
N GLN A 112 1.89 -17.26 8.19
CA GLN A 112 2.62 -17.35 9.45
C GLN A 112 2.48 -16.07 10.28
N GLN A 113 2.63 -14.90 9.67
CA GLN A 113 2.45 -13.61 10.34
C GLN A 113 1.02 -13.43 10.85
N THR A 114 0.00 -13.77 10.03
CA THR A 114 -1.40 -13.75 10.46
C THR A 114 -1.65 -14.70 11.63
N HIS A 115 -1.03 -15.88 11.63
CA HIS A 115 -1.16 -16.83 12.74
C HIS A 115 -0.52 -16.31 14.03
N ILE A 116 0.66 -15.69 13.96
CA ILE A 116 1.33 -15.06 15.11
C ILE A 116 0.45 -13.93 15.67
N LEU A 117 -0.07 -13.06 14.80
CA LEU A 117 -0.93 -11.95 15.20
C LEU A 117 -2.21 -12.45 15.89
N SER A 118 -2.84 -13.50 15.33
CA SER A 118 -4.02 -14.14 15.92
C SER A 118 -3.75 -14.68 17.33
N ARG A 119 -2.62 -15.37 17.54
CA ARG A 119 -2.22 -15.84 18.87
C ARG A 119 -1.95 -14.71 19.85
N TYR A 120 -1.33 -13.62 19.40
CA TYR A 120 -1.10 -12.45 20.23
C TYR A 120 -2.42 -11.81 20.66
N VAL A 121 -3.34 -11.57 19.72
CA VAL A 121 -4.69 -11.06 20.04
C VAL A 121 -5.41 -11.98 21.01
N GLN A 122 -5.34 -13.29 20.82
CA GLN A 122 -5.97 -14.25 21.73
C GLN A 122 -5.36 -14.20 23.13
N SER A 123 -4.03 -14.05 23.25
CA SER A 123 -3.38 -13.89 24.55
C SER A 123 -3.84 -12.63 25.28
N LEU A 124 -3.97 -11.50 24.58
CA LEU A 124 -4.47 -10.25 25.13
C LEU A 124 -5.90 -10.40 25.68
N CYS A 125 -6.78 -11.08 24.93
CA CYS A 125 -8.14 -11.36 25.40
C CYS A 125 -8.13 -12.21 26.68
N THR A 126 -7.36 -13.31 26.69
CA THR A 126 -7.31 -14.22 27.85
C THR A 126 -6.66 -13.60 29.08
N GLU A 127 -5.66 -12.73 28.89
CA GLU A 127 -5.00 -12.04 29.99
C GLU A 127 -5.93 -10.98 30.58
N SER A 128 -6.68 -10.26 29.74
CA SER A 128 -7.72 -9.34 30.20
C SER A 128 -8.81 -10.06 31.02
N ASP A 129 -9.28 -11.23 30.56
CA ASP A 129 -10.29 -12.02 31.28
C ASP A 129 -9.76 -12.50 32.64
N SER A 130 -8.50 -12.97 32.68
CA SER A 130 -7.84 -13.41 33.91
C SER A 130 -7.71 -12.27 34.94
N GLN A 131 -7.34 -11.07 34.48
CA GLN A 131 -7.26 -9.90 35.36
C GLN A 131 -8.65 -9.47 35.86
N PHE A 132 -9.68 -9.52 35.00
CA PHE A 132 -11.05 -9.22 35.40
C PHE A 132 -11.55 -10.17 36.50
N ILE A 133 -11.30 -11.47 36.37
CA ILE A 133 -11.67 -12.48 37.38
C ILE A 133 -10.97 -12.22 38.72
N LYS A 134 -9.67 -11.86 38.70
CA LYS A 134 -8.92 -11.53 39.93
C LYS A 134 -9.52 -10.33 40.64
N VAL A 135 -9.81 -9.25 39.91
CA VAL A 135 -10.43 -8.04 40.48
C VAL A 135 -11.81 -8.37 41.05
N GLN A 136 -12.63 -9.13 40.33
CA GLN A 136 -13.96 -9.54 40.80
C GLN A 136 -13.89 -10.39 42.08
N THR A 137 -12.90 -11.28 42.17
CA THR A 137 -12.68 -12.13 43.35
C THR A 137 -12.28 -11.29 44.57
N GLU A 138 -11.35 -10.35 44.41
CA GLU A 138 -10.94 -9.46 45.50
C GLU A 138 -12.07 -8.52 45.96
N LEU A 139 -12.85 -7.98 45.01
CA LEU A 139 -14.03 -7.18 45.36
C LEU A 139 -15.06 -7.98 46.16
N SER A 140 -15.33 -9.23 45.75
CA SER A 140 -16.23 -10.13 46.47
C SER A 140 -15.71 -10.46 47.87
N ARG A 141 -14.40 -10.64 48.02
CA ARG A 141 -13.76 -10.88 49.33
C ARG A 141 -13.94 -9.68 50.26
N ILE A 142 -13.65 -8.48 49.77
CA ILE A 142 -13.80 -7.23 50.54
C ILE A 142 -15.26 -7.00 50.93
N GLU A 143 -16.20 -7.24 50.02
CA GLU A 143 -17.64 -7.11 50.29
C GLU A 143 -18.08 -8.04 51.44
N ASN A 144 -17.66 -9.31 51.39
CA ASN A 144 -17.96 -10.28 52.44
C ASN A 144 -17.35 -9.88 53.80
N ASP A 145 -16.11 -9.40 53.81
CA ASP A 145 -15.45 -8.92 55.02
C ASP A 145 -16.19 -7.71 55.63
N LEU A 146 -16.64 -6.77 54.80
CA LEU A 146 -17.42 -5.61 55.24
C LEU A 146 -18.78 -6.03 55.79
N GLN A 147 -19.49 -6.93 55.11
CA GLN A 147 -20.78 -7.46 55.59
C GLN A 147 -20.64 -8.22 56.92
N GLY A 148 -19.53 -8.96 57.11
CA GLY A 148 -19.22 -9.62 58.38
C GLY A 148 -18.98 -8.64 59.52
N ARG A 149 -18.30 -7.52 59.25
CA ARG A 149 -18.04 -6.47 60.25
C ARG A 149 -19.27 -5.64 60.62
N VAL A 150 -20.23 -5.50 59.71
CA VAL A 150 -21.49 -4.77 59.97
C VAL A 150 -22.50 -5.61 60.78
N LYS A 151 -22.35 -6.94 60.78
CA LYS A 151 -23.20 -7.87 61.55
C LYS A 151 -22.65 -8.23 62.93
N SER A 152 -21.45 -7.78 63.27
CA SER A 152 -20.82 -7.87 64.60
C SER A 152 -21.09 -6.61 65.42
#